data_AF-A0A3A8WMS3-F1
#
_entry.id   AF-A0A3A8WMS3-F1
#
_cell.length_a   1.000
_cell.length_b   1.000
_cell.length_c   1.000
_cell.angle_alpha   90.00
_cell.angle_beta   90.00
_cell.angle_gamma   90.00
#
_symmetry.space_group_name_H-M   'P 1'
#
loop_
_entity.id
_entity.type
_entity.pdbx_description
1 polymer ?
#
loop_
_entity_poly.entity_id
_entity_poly.type
_entity_poly.pdbx_seq_one_letter_code
_entity_poly.pdbx_strand_id
1 'polypeptide(L)'
;MKQRMSTHKFEEAYQKYKTLLFHVAFTYVKNREDAEDILQDAFAKWLYKLPEFESEEHEKRWLIRVTVNLAKNHLKLFWNRNKVPIEELPEVLEWNLNKEEADLLEEVMQLPEKCRISIYLHYYEGYTCREIADILKCTESAVKMRLKKGRELLKFSLVGGVYNEIG
;
A
#
# COMPACT_ATOMS: atom_id res chain seq x y z
N MET A 1 -18.61 -16.10 24.22
CA MET A 1 -17.36 -15.49 24.75
C MET A 1 -16.58 -14.93 23.57
N LYS A 2 -16.31 -13.62 23.50
CA LYS A 2 -15.41 -13.06 22.47
C LYS A 2 -14.00 -13.58 22.77
N GLN A 3 -13.40 -14.30 21.83
CA GLN A 3 -12.05 -14.84 21.94
C GLN A 3 -11.08 -13.66 22.05
N ARG A 4 -10.42 -13.48 23.21
CA ARG A 4 -9.52 -12.34 23.42
C ARG A 4 -8.17 -12.67 22.80
N MET A 5 -7.68 -11.88 21.84
CA MET A 5 -6.33 -12.06 21.30
C MET A 5 -5.31 -11.89 22.41
N SER A 6 -4.34 -12.81 22.51
CA SER A 6 -3.24 -12.67 23.47
C SER A 6 -2.31 -11.54 23.06
N THR A 7 -1.75 -10.84 24.05
CA THR A 7 -0.79 -9.74 23.82
C THR A 7 0.40 -10.20 23.00
N HIS A 8 0.91 -11.42 23.26
CA HIS A 8 2.04 -11.99 22.54
C HIS A 8 1.74 -12.19 21.05
N LYS A 9 0.59 -12.79 20.72
CA LYS A 9 0.20 -13.04 19.33
C LYS A 9 0.02 -11.73 18.55
N PHE A 10 -0.53 -10.71 19.21
CA PHE A 10 -0.65 -9.39 18.60
C PHE A 10 0.73 -8.77 18.34
N GLU A 11 1.64 -8.80 19.33
CA GLU A 11 2.97 -8.23 19.20
C GLU A 11 3.76 -8.90 18.06
N GLU A 12 3.74 -10.24 17.97
CA GLU A 12 4.38 -10.98 16.89
C GLU A 12 3.87 -10.54 15.53
N ALA A 13 2.55 -10.45 15.38
CA ALA A 13 1.96 -10.05 14.12
C ALA A 13 2.18 -8.56 13.80
N TYR A 14 2.21 -7.70 14.82
CA TYR A 14 2.54 -6.30 14.67
C TYR A 14 3.95 -6.14 14.13
N GLN A 15 4.94 -6.76 14.77
CA GLN A 15 6.32 -6.72 14.29
C GLN A 15 6.46 -7.31 12.89
N LYS A 16 5.71 -8.37 12.57
CA LYS A 16 5.72 -9.05 11.27
C LYS A 16 5.16 -8.19 10.14
N TYR A 17 4.05 -7.49 10.34
CA TYR A 17 3.34 -6.81 9.25
C TYR A 17 3.44 -5.28 9.28
N LYS A 18 3.92 -4.65 10.37
CA LYS A 18 3.91 -3.19 10.50
C LYS A 18 4.52 -2.47 9.31
N THR A 19 5.69 -2.93 8.85
CA THR A 19 6.44 -2.30 7.75
C THR A 19 5.68 -2.43 6.43
N LEU A 20 5.20 -3.63 6.12
CA LEU A 20 4.39 -3.90 4.93
C LEU A 20 3.12 -3.04 4.91
N LEU A 21 2.34 -3.04 5.99
CA LEU A 21 1.06 -2.34 6.03
C LEU A 21 1.27 -0.83 5.98
N PHE A 22 2.33 -0.34 6.61
CA PHE A 22 2.75 1.04 6.50
C PHE A 22 3.07 1.40 5.04
N HIS A 23 3.91 0.62 4.35
CA HIS A 23 4.24 0.88 2.94
C HIS A 23 3.01 0.81 2.04
N VAL A 24 2.14 -0.17 2.25
CA VAL A 24 0.86 -0.26 1.53
C VAL A 24 0.05 1.01 1.75
N ALA A 25 -0.11 1.50 2.97
CA ALA A 25 -0.82 2.76 3.24
C ALA A 25 -0.14 3.96 2.56
N PHE A 26 1.18 4.07 2.70
CA PHE A 26 1.98 5.14 2.11
C PHE A 26 1.88 5.19 0.59
N THR A 27 1.78 4.04 -0.09
CA THR A 27 1.52 4.00 -1.54
C THR A 27 0.19 4.65 -1.95
N TYR A 28 -0.71 4.98 -1.04
CA TYR A 28 -1.92 5.76 -1.33
C TYR A 28 -1.78 7.21 -0.90
N VAL A 29 -1.43 7.45 0.37
CA VAL A 29 -1.52 8.78 0.98
C VAL A 29 -0.29 9.66 0.75
N LYS A 30 0.89 9.07 0.52
CA LYS A 30 2.18 9.77 0.38
C LYS A 30 2.54 10.72 1.54
N ASN A 31 1.86 10.62 2.67
CA ASN A 31 2.15 11.34 3.89
C ASN A 31 2.44 10.31 4.98
N ARG A 32 3.49 10.56 5.78
CA ARG A 32 3.95 9.62 6.80
C ARG A 32 2.92 9.48 7.92
N GLU A 33 2.45 10.59 8.47
CA GLU A 33 1.50 10.63 9.60
C GLU A 33 0.20 9.91 9.21
N ASP A 34 -0.37 10.23 8.05
CA ASP A 34 -1.56 9.56 7.53
C ASP A 34 -1.35 8.04 7.36
N ALA A 35 -0.16 7.62 6.92
CA ALA A 35 0.14 6.20 6.77
C ALA A 35 0.30 5.48 8.12
N GLU A 36 0.87 6.15 9.14
CA GLU A 36 0.94 5.64 10.51
C GLU A 36 -0.46 5.53 11.13
N ASP A 37 -1.34 6.50 10.91
CA ASP A 37 -2.72 6.47 11.38
C ASP A 37 -3.50 5.32 10.74
N ILE A 38 -3.38 5.15 9.42
CA ILE A 38 -4.02 4.03 8.70
C ILE A 38 -3.49 2.67 9.21
N LEU A 39 -2.20 2.57 9.50
CA LEU A 39 -1.59 1.37 10.07
C LEU A 39 -2.23 1.03 11.42
N GLN A 40 -2.30 2.01 12.32
CA GLN A 40 -2.90 1.85 13.64
C GLN A 40 -4.36 1.44 13.54
N ASP A 41 -5.13 2.08 12.66
CA ASP A 41 -6.53 1.74 12.39
C ASP A 41 -6.71 0.32 11.85
N ALA A 42 -5.78 -0.17 11.03
CA ALA A 42 -5.81 -1.53 10.50
C ALA A 42 -5.64 -2.57 11.62
N PHE A 43 -4.67 -2.36 12.51
CA PHE A 43 -4.45 -3.24 13.67
C PHE A 43 -5.58 -3.12 14.70
N ALA A 44 -6.14 -1.92 14.91
CA ALA A 44 -7.30 -1.72 15.77
C ALA A 44 -8.52 -2.48 15.23
N LYS A 45 -8.76 -2.45 13.91
CA LYS A 45 -9.80 -3.26 13.26
C LYS A 45 -9.56 -4.75 13.43
N TRP A 46 -8.31 -5.20 13.36
CA TRP A 46 -7.98 -6.58 13.61
C TRP A 46 -8.35 -7.00 15.04
N LEU A 47 -7.90 -6.24 16.05
CA LEU A 47 -8.20 -6.48 17.46
C LEU A 47 -9.71 -6.46 17.76
N TYR A 48 -10.47 -5.63 17.04
CA TYR A 48 -11.92 -5.54 17.22
C TYR A 48 -12.68 -6.69 16.55
N LYS A 49 -12.29 -7.05 15.32
CA LYS A 49 -13.02 -8.03 14.50
C LYS A 49 -12.64 -9.47 14.79
N LEU A 50 -11.38 -9.71 15.17
CA LEU A 50 -10.84 -11.04 15.49
C LEU A 50 -11.26 -12.12 14.47
N PRO A 51 -11.03 -11.88 13.16
CA PRO A 51 -11.28 -12.88 12.14
C PRO A 51 -10.47 -14.14 12.40
N GLU A 52 -11.05 -15.27 12.03
CA GLU A 52 -10.33 -16.55 11.95
C GLU A 52 -9.62 -16.63 10.60
N PHE A 53 -8.36 -17.05 10.63
CA PHE A 53 -7.54 -17.19 9.43
C PHE A 53 -7.15 -18.66 9.24
N GLU A 54 -7.25 -19.11 7.99
CA GLU A 54 -6.90 -20.47 7.58
C GLU A 54 -5.38 -20.65 7.43
N SER A 55 -4.65 -19.56 7.24
CA SER A 55 -3.20 -19.54 7.09
C SER A 55 -2.61 -18.16 7.34
N GLU A 56 -1.30 -18.08 7.53
CA GLU A 56 -0.58 -16.80 7.64
C GLU A 56 -0.76 -15.93 6.38
N GLU A 57 -0.86 -16.56 5.21
CA GLU A 57 -1.07 -15.81 3.97
C GLU A 57 -2.50 -15.26 3.87
N HIS A 58 -3.50 -15.98 4.41
CA HIS A 58 -4.84 -15.42 4.54
C HIS A 58 -4.84 -14.21 5.48
N GLU A 59 -4.16 -14.29 6.61
CA GLU A 59 -3.97 -13.18 7.55
C GLU A 59 -3.30 -11.97 6.89
N LYS A 60 -2.16 -12.17 6.20
CA LYS A 60 -1.43 -11.13 5.47
C LYS A 60 -2.32 -10.43 4.45
N ARG A 61 -3.03 -11.19 3.60
CA ARG A 61 -3.93 -10.64 2.58
C ARG A 61 -5.11 -9.88 3.18
N TRP A 62 -5.67 -10.37 4.28
CA TRP A 62 -6.76 -9.68 4.97
C TRP A 62 -6.30 -8.33 5.51
N LEU A 63 -5.12 -8.26 6.13
CA LEU A 63 -4.56 -7.02 6.65
C LEU A 63 -4.28 -6.02 5.52
N ILE A 64 -3.61 -6.45 4.44
CA ILE A 64 -3.38 -5.60 3.25
C ILE A 64 -4.71 -5.07 2.72
N ARG A 65 -5.74 -5.91 2.64
CA ARG A 65 -7.07 -5.50 2.17
C ARG A 65 -7.68 -4.43 3.08
N VAL A 66 -7.61 -4.59 4.39
CA VAL A 66 -8.12 -3.62 5.36
C VAL A 66 -7.40 -2.28 5.21
N THR A 67 -6.07 -2.30 5.13
CA THR A 67 -5.23 -1.12 4.92
C THR A 67 -5.57 -0.39 3.62
N VAL A 68 -5.69 -1.12 2.50
CA VAL A 68 -6.10 -0.55 1.20
C VAL A 68 -7.46 0.15 1.29
N ASN A 69 -8.42 -0.44 1.99
CA ASN A 69 -9.75 0.16 2.13
C ASN A 69 -9.72 1.41 3.02
N LEU A 70 -8.94 1.38 4.11
CA LEU A 70 -8.74 2.54 4.99
C LEU A 70 -8.10 3.70 4.23
N ALA A 71 -7.02 3.44 3.49
CA ALA A 71 -6.32 4.47 2.73
C ALA A 71 -7.19 5.12 1.64
N LYS A 72 -7.98 4.32 0.91
CA LYS A 72 -8.95 4.85 -0.07
C LYS A 72 -10.04 5.70 0.58
N ASN A 73 -10.52 5.29 1.75
CA ASN A 73 -11.50 6.07 2.50
C ASN A 73 -10.89 7.38 3.00
N HIS A 74 -9.65 7.34 3.50
CA HIS A 74 -8.91 8.53 3.93
C HIS A 74 -8.81 9.55 2.80
N LEU A 75 -8.30 9.13 1.63
CA LEU A 75 -8.22 9.99 0.45
C LEU A 75 -9.59 10.55 0.05
N LYS A 76 -10.63 9.71 -0.03
CA LYS A 76 -11.98 10.17 -0.38
C LYS A 76 -12.49 11.26 0.58
N LEU A 77 -12.24 11.11 1.88
CA LEU A 77 -12.63 12.11 2.89
C LEU A 77 -11.78 13.38 2.77
N PHE A 78 -10.48 13.25 2.53
CA PHE A 78 -9.57 14.35 2.30
C PHE A 78 -10.00 15.20 1.10
N TRP A 79 -10.22 14.59 -0.07
CA TRP A 79 -10.68 15.29 -1.29
C TRP A 79 -12.06 15.93 -1.14
N ASN A 80 -12.94 15.34 -0.32
CA ASN A 80 -14.23 15.93 -0.03
C ASN A 80 -14.15 17.14 0.92
N ARG A 81 -13.11 17.23 1.76
CA ARG A 81 -12.93 18.26 2.78
C ARG A 81 -12.01 19.39 2.33
N ASN A 82 -10.96 19.08 1.58
CA ASN A 82 -9.89 20.00 1.20
C ASN A 82 -9.87 20.20 -0.32
N LYS A 83 -10.17 21.42 -0.79
CA LYS A 83 -10.05 21.83 -2.20
C LYS A 83 -8.68 22.46 -2.55
N VAL A 84 -7.67 22.31 -1.69
CA VAL A 84 -6.33 22.89 -1.90
C VAL A 84 -5.28 21.82 -1.62
N PRO A 85 -4.33 21.55 -2.53
CA PRO A 85 -3.26 20.59 -2.28
C PRO A 85 -2.28 21.17 -1.24
N ILE A 86 -1.89 20.36 -0.27
CA ILE A 86 -0.69 20.63 0.52
C ILE A 86 0.49 20.07 -0.29
N GLU A 87 1.37 20.98 -0.72
CA GLU A 87 2.66 20.67 -1.35
C GLU A 87 3.68 20.35 -0.25
N GLU A 88 3.58 19.18 0.36
CA GLU A 88 4.68 18.63 1.15
C GLU A 88 5.29 17.46 0.38
N LEU A 89 6.56 17.64 -0.01
CA LEU A 89 7.37 16.57 -0.58
C LEU A 89 7.51 15.46 0.47
N PRO A 90 7.32 14.19 0.10
CA PRO A 90 7.41 13.10 1.05
C PRO A 90 8.81 13.03 1.63
N GLU A 91 8.92 12.94 2.96
CA GLU A 91 10.15 12.49 3.61
C GLU A 91 10.37 11.03 3.18
N VAL A 92 11.42 10.78 2.39
CA VAL A 92 11.77 9.43 1.92
C VAL A 92 12.04 8.58 3.15
N LEU A 93 11.12 7.64 3.40
CA LEU A 93 11.19 6.75 4.55
C LEU A 93 12.45 5.90 4.53
N GLU A 94 12.90 5.52 5.73
CA GLU A 94 13.87 4.45 5.99
C GLU A 94 13.30 3.09 5.59
N TRP A 95 13.08 2.89 4.30
CA TRP A 95 13.12 1.55 3.75
C TRP A 95 14.59 1.17 3.85
N ASN A 96 14.93 -0.01 4.39
CA ASN A 96 16.31 -0.51 4.45
C ASN A 96 16.80 -0.86 3.03
N LEU A 97 16.83 0.13 2.16
CA LEU A 97 17.13 0.06 0.75
C LEU A 97 18.53 0.62 0.55
N ASN A 98 19.24 0.04 -0.41
CA ASN A 98 20.39 0.72 -0.96
C ASN A 98 19.94 1.95 -1.78
N LYS A 99 20.90 2.79 -2.17
CA LYS A 99 20.63 4.04 -2.90
C LYS A 99 19.84 3.80 -4.20
N GLU A 100 20.18 2.78 -4.96
CA GLU A 100 19.53 2.46 -6.26
C GLU A 100 18.07 2.03 -6.06
N GLU A 101 17.81 1.26 -5.00
CA GLU A 101 16.47 0.83 -4.62
C GLU A 101 15.62 2.01 -4.11
N ALA A 102 16.21 2.96 -3.39
CA ALA A 102 15.55 4.18 -2.93
C ALA A 102 15.18 5.09 -4.11
N ASP A 103 16.10 5.30 -5.05
CA ASP A 103 15.86 6.08 -6.27
C ASP A 103 14.72 5.45 -7.10
N LEU A 104 14.72 4.12 -7.26
CA LEU A 104 13.66 3.41 -7.96
C LEU A 104 12.31 3.52 -7.22
N LEU A 105 12.32 3.45 -5.89
CA LEU A 105 11.12 3.60 -5.11
C LEU A 105 10.51 5.00 -5.27
N GLU A 106 11.32 6.05 -5.28
CA GLU A 106 10.86 7.41 -5.53
C GLU A 106 10.11 7.51 -6.86
N GLU A 107 10.67 6.91 -7.92
CA GLU A 107 10.01 6.80 -9.24
C GLU A 107 8.70 6.01 -9.19
N VAL A 108 8.67 4.91 -8.44
CA VAL A 108 7.44 4.13 -8.19
C VAL A 108 6.39 4.99 -7.48
N MET A 109 6.81 5.85 -6.55
CA MET A 109 5.91 6.75 -5.83
C MET A 109 5.28 7.80 -6.75
N GLN A 110 5.93 8.18 -7.85
CA GLN A 110 5.35 9.08 -8.86
C GLN A 110 4.33 8.42 -9.79
N LEU A 111 4.22 7.09 -9.81
CA LEU A 111 3.24 6.41 -10.66
C LEU A 111 1.79 6.73 -10.24
N PRO A 112 0.82 6.67 -11.19
CA PRO A 112 -0.59 6.73 -10.86
C PRO A 112 -0.97 5.66 -9.83
N GLU A 113 -1.81 6.01 -8.85
CA GLU A 113 -2.17 5.19 -7.67
C GLU A 113 -2.35 3.69 -8.00
N LYS A 114 -3.21 3.39 -8.99
CA LYS A 114 -3.53 2.01 -9.38
C LYS A 114 -2.33 1.23 -9.91
N CYS A 115 -1.41 1.89 -10.61
CA CYS A 115 -0.18 1.27 -11.11
C CYS A 115 0.80 1.09 -9.96
N ARG A 116 0.99 2.13 -9.13
CA ARG A 116 1.88 2.13 -7.97
C ARG A 116 1.64 0.97 -7.02
N ILE A 117 0.41 0.79 -6.53
CA ILE A 117 0.10 -0.33 -5.62
C ILE A 117 0.29 -1.70 -6.29
N SER A 118 0.00 -1.81 -7.60
CA SER A 118 0.16 -3.08 -8.31
C SER A 118 1.65 -3.42 -8.47
N ILE A 119 2.50 -2.43 -8.78
CA ILE A 119 3.96 -2.57 -8.84
C ILE A 119 4.50 -2.96 -7.46
N TYR A 120 4.10 -2.25 -6.40
CA TYR A 120 4.55 -2.54 -5.03
C TYR A 120 4.22 -3.98 -4.63
N LEU A 121 2.95 -4.39 -4.72
CA LEU A 121 2.53 -5.74 -4.33
C LEU A 121 3.20 -6.84 -5.18
N HIS A 122 3.51 -6.57 -6.45
CA HIS A 122 4.12 -7.58 -7.31
C HIS A 122 5.63 -7.72 -7.08
N TYR A 123 6.37 -6.61 -7.10
CA TYR A 123 7.82 -6.63 -7.12
C TYR A 123 8.46 -6.60 -5.72
N TYR A 124 7.83 -5.91 -4.76
CA TYR A 124 8.35 -5.82 -3.39
C TYR A 124 7.76 -6.92 -2.50
N GLU A 125 6.51 -7.31 -2.71
CA GLU A 125 5.83 -8.32 -1.88
C GLU A 125 5.70 -9.70 -2.53
N GLY A 126 6.05 -9.83 -3.82
CA GLY A 126 6.08 -11.11 -4.52
C GLY A 126 4.71 -11.68 -4.93
N TYR A 127 3.62 -10.90 -4.84
CA TYR A 127 2.29 -11.41 -5.16
C TYR A 127 2.09 -11.67 -6.65
N THR A 128 1.36 -12.74 -6.97
CA THR A 128 0.92 -13.01 -8.34
C THR A 128 -0.18 -12.06 -8.78
N CYS A 129 -0.38 -11.91 -10.10
CA CYS A 129 -1.46 -11.07 -10.64
C CYS A 129 -2.84 -11.46 -10.13
N ARG A 130 -3.06 -12.76 -9.88
CA ARG A 130 -4.33 -13.30 -9.36
C ARG A 130 -4.53 -12.88 -7.90
N GLU A 131 -3.52 -13.04 -7.06
CA GLU A 131 -3.60 -12.64 -5.65
C GLU A 131 -3.79 -11.12 -5.51
N ILE A 132 -3.07 -10.33 -6.31
CA ILE A 132 -3.26 -8.87 -6.34
C ILE A 132 -4.69 -8.52 -6.77
N ALA A 133 -5.26 -9.24 -7.74
CA ALA A 133 -6.64 -9.04 -8.17
C ALA A 133 -7.63 -9.31 -7.01
N ASP A 134 -7.41 -10.36 -6.24
CA ASP A 134 -8.22 -10.70 -5.06
C ASP A 134 -8.08 -9.68 -3.93
N ILE A 135 -6.85 -9.25 -3.64
CA ILE A 135 -6.52 -8.22 -2.64
C ILE A 135 -7.12 -6.87 -3.04
N LEU A 136 -6.98 -6.45 -4.29
CA LEU A 136 -7.46 -5.15 -4.76
C LEU A 136 -8.94 -5.16 -5.17
N LYS A 137 -9.58 -6.33 -5.24
CA LYS A 137 -10.95 -6.56 -5.74
C LYS A 137 -11.15 -5.98 -7.14
N CYS A 138 -10.34 -6.47 -8.07
CA CYS A 138 -10.44 -6.17 -9.50
C CYS A 138 -10.10 -7.42 -10.31
N THR A 139 -10.23 -7.36 -11.64
CA THR A 139 -9.90 -8.51 -12.51
C THR A 139 -8.38 -8.70 -12.64
N GLU A 140 -7.92 -9.95 -12.81
CA GLU A 140 -6.52 -10.26 -13.12
C GLU A 140 -6.00 -9.50 -14.35
N SER A 141 -6.83 -9.36 -15.40
CA SER A 141 -6.50 -8.58 -16.60
C SER A 141 -6.23 -7.10 -16.29
N ALA A 142 -6.99 -6.51 -15.37
CA ALA A 142 -6.76 -5.13 -14.93
C ALA A 142 -5.43 -4.99 -14.18
N VAL A 143 -5.03 -5.97 -13.37
CA VAL A 143 -3.71 -6.00 -12.72
C VAL A 143 -2.60 -6.08 -13.77
N LYS A 144 -2.71 -7.01 -14.73
CA LYS A 144 -1.73 -7.13 -15.83
C LYS A 144 -1.57 -5.83 -16.61
N MET A 145 -2.67 -5.15 -16.91
CA MET A 145 -2.66 -3.85 -17.58
C MET A 145 -1.99 -2.76 -16.72
N ARG A 146 -2.29 -2.70 -15.42
CA ARG A 146 -1.65 -1.75 -14.48
C ARG A 146 -0.15 -2.00 -14.35
N LEU A 147 0.27 -3.25 -14.28
CA LEU A 147 1.69 -3.63 -14.25
C LEU A 147 2.41 -3.26 -15.55
N LYS A 148 1.78 -3.54 -16.70
CA LYS A 148 2.32 -3.14 -18.01
C LYS A 148 2.48 -1.63 -18.08
N LYS A 149 1.42 -0.87 -17.80
CA LYS A 149 1.45 0.60 -17.80
C LYS A 149 2.48 1.13 -16.80
N GLY A 150 2.51 0.60 -15.57
CA GLY A 150 3.49 1.00 -14.56
C GLY A 150 4.94 0.82 -15.01
N ARG A 151 5.27 -0.31 -15.65
CA ARG A 151 6.62 -0.53 -16.21
C ARG A 151 6.96 0.41 -17.37
N GLU A 152 5.99 0.65 -18.27
CA GLU A 152 6.18 1.58 -19.39
C GLU A 152 6.44 3.00 -18.91
N LEU A 153 5.69 3.43 -17.89
CA LEU A 153 5.92 4.67 -17.19
C LEU A 153 7.34 4.66 -16.59
N LEU A 154 7.66 3.75 -15.66
CA LEU A 154 8.99 3.73 -15.02
C LEU A 154 10.15 3.77 -16.02
N LYS A 155 10.05 3.02 -17.13
CA LYS A 155 11.04 3.05 -18.20
C LYS A 155 11.21 4.44 -18.82
N PHE A 156 10.12 5.19 -19.01
CA PHE A 156 10.16 6.55 -19.53
C PHE A 156 10.83 7.52 -18.54
N SER A 157 10.48 7.43 -17.25
CA SER A 157 11.05 8.26 -16.19
C SER A 157 12.57 8.06 -16.05
N LEU A 158 13.00 6.80 -15.99
CA LEU A 158 14.41 6.41 -15.83
C LEU A 158 15.29 6.79 -17.04
N VAL A 159 14.70 7.12 -18.19
CA VAL A 159 15.41 7.58 -19.39
C VAL A 159 15.32 9.12 -19.55
N GLY A 160 14.80 9.83 -18.54
CA GLY A 160 14.77 11.30 -18.49
C GLY A 160 13.50 11.95 -19.03
N GLY A 161 12.40 11.20 -19.15
CA GLY A 161 11.11 11.75 -19.57
C GLY A 161 10.25 12.24 -18.40
N VAL A 162 9.78 13.49 -18.44
CA VAL A 162 8.87 14.06 -17.42
C VAL A 162 7.40 13.74 -17.76
N TYR A 163 6.62 13.25 -16.79
CA TYR A 163 5.18 13.05 -16.99
C TYR A 163 4.41 14.36 -16.93
N ASN A 164 3.59 14.61 -17.94
CA ASN A 164 2.46 15.52 -17.82
C ASN A 164 1.22 14.69 -17.53
N GLU A 165 0.61 14.88 -16.36
CA GLU A 165 -0.68 14.26 -16.03
C GLU A 165 -1.76 14.81 -16.98
N ILE A 166 -2.37 13.93 -17.78
CA ILE A 166 -3.64 14.20 -18.45
C ILE A 166 -4.70 13.51 -17.61
N GLY A 167 -5.68 14.30 -17.15
CA GLY A 167 -6.62 14.01 -16.06
C GLY A 167 -7.53 12.79 -16.20
#